data_AF-A0A5E6Y4D1-F1
#
_entry.id   AF-A0A5E6Y4D1-F1
#
_cell.length_a   1.000
_cell.length_b   1.000
_cell.length_c   1.000
_cell.angle_alpha   90.00
_cell.angle_beta   90.00
_cell.angle_gamma   90.00
#
_symmetry.space_group_name_H-M   'P 1'
#
loop_
_entity.id
_entity.type
_entity.pdbx_description
1 polymer ?
#
loop_
_entity_poly.entity_id
_entity_poly.type
_entity_poly.pdbx_seq_one_letter_code
_entity_poly.pdbx_strand_id
1 'polypeptide(L)'
;MGRWWWWPLSVEDGPLALLGVCAKAGQTLSGQRRRLLTALSQPLAQALARAQLAEDLEAARLHGETEQLRSALLASVSHDLRTPLTSMRGSIDSLLALGEAIPLEDRRELLEGTRDEAERLDRYIQNLLDMTRLGHGALKLARDWVSPADIVGSSLNRLRAVLAPLQVSTDVPSQLPLLYVHAALIEQALINVLENAARFSPAQGRLQLRAGVAENELFFSVSDEGPGIPEDERAKIFDMFYTAARGDRGGQGTGLGLAICQGMVGAHGGRISVADGIEGRGTCITLHLPLQEQPDVESEHSV
;
A
#
# COMPACT_ATOMS: atom_id res chain seq x y z
N MET A 1 -29.67 41.46 24.06
CA MET A 1 -28.45 40.65 23.83
C MET A 1 -27.99 40.04 25.15
N GLY A 2 -27.69 38.75 25.18
CA GLY A 2 -27.24 38.06 26.40
C GLY A 2 -25.83 38.49 26.80
N ARG A 3 -25.54 38.50 28.10
CA ARG A 3 -24.20 38.80 28.63
C ARG A 3 -23.34 37.53 28.51
N TRP A 4 -22.14 37.67 27.96
CA TRP A 4 -21.15 36.59 27.87
C TRP A 4 -20.17 36.65 29.04
N TRP A 5 -19.74 35.48 29.49
CA TRP A 5 -18.66 35.29 30.45
C TRP A 5 -17.62 34.37 29.85
N TRP A 6 -16.35 34.66 30.12
CA TRP A 6 -15.22 33.95 29.54
C TRP A 6 -14.33 33.40 30.65
N TRP A 7 -13.98 32.13 30.56
CA TRP A 7 -13.00 31.49 31.45
C TRP A 7 -11.82 30.97 30.63
N PRO A 8 -10.58 31.34 31.00
CA PRO A 8 -9.41 30.73 30.39
C PRO A 8 -9.31 29.27 30.83
N LEU A 9 -9.05 28.40 29.86
CA LEU A 9 -8.66 27.01 30.08
C LEU A 9 -7.15 26.96 29.88
N SER A 10 -6.41 26.80 30.97
CA SER A 10 -4.95 26.80 30.98
C SER A 10 -4.42 25.62 31.78
N VAL A 11 -3.29 25.10 31.36
CA VAL A 11 -2.46 24.13 32.10
C VAL A 11 -1.11 24.79 32.39
N GLU A 12 -0.21 24.11 33.11
CA GLU A 12 1.11 24.64 33.48
C GLU A 12 1.91 25.16 32.27
N ASP A 13 1.76 24.53 31.09
CA ASP A 13 2.46 24.91 29.85
C ASP A 13 1.83 26.08 29.06
N GLY A 14 0.71 26.65 29.54
CA GLY A 14 0.11 27.85 28.94
C GLY A 14 -1.41 27.77 28.68
N PRO A 15 -1.99 28.81 28.06
CA PRO A 15 -3.41 28.85 27.72
C PRO A 15 -3.72 27.91 26.55
N LEU A 16 -4.71 27.02 26.72
CA LEU A 16 -5.18 26.10 25.70
C LEU A 16 -6.39 26.65 24.92
N ALA A 17 -7.37 27.20 25.62
CA ALA A 17 -8.63 27.61 25.02
C ALA A 17 -9.40 28.61 25.90
N LEU A 18 -10.47 29.19 25.37
CA LEU A 18 -11.36 30.10 26.09
C LEU A 18 -12.78 29.54 26.12
N LEU A 19 -13.32 29.28 27.33
CA LEU A 19 -14.69 28.83 27.50
C LEU A 19 -15.64 30.03 27.55
N GLY A 20 -16.52 30.15 26.55
CA GLY A 20 -17.58 31.16 26.49
C GLY A 20 -18.92 30.63 27.03
N VAL A 21 -19.47 31.32 28.03
CA VAL A 21 -20.79 30.98 28.60
C VAL A 21 -21.72 32.17 28.43
N CYS A 22 -22.89 31.95 27.84
CA CYS A 22 -23.94 32.96 27.69
C CYS A 22 -25.15 32.59 28.55
N ALA A 23 -25.67 33.54 29.34
CA ALA A 23 -26.93 33.34 30.05
C ALA A 23 -28.12 33.62 29.14
N LYS A 24 -29.20 32.85 29.32
CA LYS A 24 -30.49 33.14 28.66
C LYS A 24 -30.98 34.54 29.03
N ALA A 25 -31.68 35.18 28.08
CA ALA A 25 -32.13 36.56 28.21
C ALA A 25 -32.89 36.80 29.53
N GLY A 26 -32.47 37.83 30.28
CA GLY A 26 -33.06 38.19 31.57
C GLY A 26 -32.51 37.43 32.79
N GLN A 27 -31.63 36.44 32.61
CA GLN A 27 -30.99 35.73 33.73
C GLN A 27 -29.54 36.18 33.95
N THR A 28 -29.13 36.27 35.21
CA THR A 28 -27.73 36.47 35.60
C THR A 28 -27.09 35.16 36.02
N LEU A 29 -25.80 35.01 35.78
CA LEU A 29 -25.07 33.82 36.22
C LEU A 29 -24.88 33.88 37.74
N SER A 30 -25.60 33.00 38.47
CA SER A 30 -25.55 32.93 39.93
C SER A 30 -24.14 32.59 40.45
N GLY A 31 -23.82 33.02 41.67
CA GLY A 31 -22.51 32.76 42.28
C GLY A 31 -22.19 31.28 42.44
N GLN A 32 -23.20 30.41 42.60
CA GLN A 32 -23.03 28.96 42.66
C GLN A 32 -22.68 28.37 41.28
N ARG A 33 -23.33 28.83 40.20
CA ARG A 33 -23.00 28.41 38.83
C ARG A 33 -21.61 28.86 38.41
N ARG A 34 -21.19 30.07 38.81
CA ARG A 34 -19.82 30.55 38.56
C ARG A 34 -18.78 29.67 39.26
N ARG A 35 -19.01 29.33 40.54
CA ARG A 35 -18.11 28.43 41.28
C ARG A 35 -18.03 27.05 40.65
N LEU A 36 -19.15 26.51 40.18
CA LEU A 36 -19.17 25.23 39.46
C LEU A 36 -18.39 25.31 38.13
N LEU A 37 -18.57 26.36 37.33
CA LEU A 37 -17.83 26.56 36.08
C LEU A 37 -16.32 26.69 36.33
N THR A 38 -15.92 27.43 37.37
CA THR A 38 -14.51 27.51 37.78
C THR A 38 -13.98 26.16 38.28
N ALA A 39 -14.79 25.34 38.95
CA ALA A 39 -14.36 24.01 39.40
C ALA A 39 -14.22 23.03 38.22
N LEU A 40 -15.04 23.18 37.17
CA LEU A 40 -15.00 22.35 35.97
C LEU A 40 -13.96 22.81 34.94
N SER A 41 -13.50 24.06 34.99
CA SER A 41 -12.50 24.56 34.04
C SER A 41 -11.17 23.83 34.14
N GLN A 42 -10.73 23.45 35.34
CA GLN A 42 -9.47 22.75 35.55
C GLN A 42 -9.49 21.31 34.98
N PRO A 43 -10.49 20.45 35.30
CA PRO A 43 -10.64 19.15 34.66
C PRO A 43 -10.82 19.23 33.14
N LEU A 44 -11.57 20.23 32.65
CA LEU A 44 -11.79 20.40 31.21
C LEU A 44 -10.50 20.77 30.48
N ALA A 45 -9.70 21.69 31.06
CA ALA A 45 -8.39 22.05 30.54
C ALA A 45 -7.44 20.85 30.50
N GLN A 46 -7.40 20.03 31.55
CA GLN A 46 -6.58 18.81 31.58
C GLN A 46 -7.04 17.75 30.57
N ALA A 47 -8.35 17.56 30.40
CA ALA A 47 -8.88 16.63 29.40
C ALA A 47 -8.53 17.07 27.98
N LEU A 48 -8.67 18.37 27.69
CA LEU A 48 -8.30 18.95 26.39
C LEU A 48 -6.79 18.84 26.12
N ALA A 49 -5.96 19.11 27.14
CA ALA A 49 -4.52 18.94 27.06
C ALA A 49 -4.14 17.51 26.66
N ARG A 50 -4.75 16.51 27.33
CA ARG A 50 -4.49 15.09 27.05
C ARG A 50 -4.94 14.68 25.66
N ALA A 51 -6.07 15.19 25.17
CA ALA A 51 -6.54 14.92 23.81
C ALA A 51 -5.56 15.47 22.78
N GLN A 52 -5.12 16.73 22.93
CA GLN A 52 -4.14 17.34 22.03
C GLN A 52 -2.80 16.60 22.04
N LEU A 53 -2.30 16.24 23.23
CA LEU A 53 -1.02 15.53 23.36
C LEU A 53 -1.07 14.12 22.77
N ALA A 54 -2.24 13.46 22.82
CA ALA A 54 -2.45 12.17 22.17
C ALA A 54 -2.50 12.30 20.64
N GLU A 55 -3.16 13.33 20.10
CA GLU A 55 -3.14 13.65 18.66
C GLU A 55 -1.71 13.99 18.19
N ASP A 56 -0.98 14.82 18.93
CA ASP A 56 0.40 15.20 18.61
C ASP A 56 1.34 13.99 18.65
N LEU A 57 1.18 13.09 19.62
CA LEU A 57 1.94 11.83 19.70
C LEU A 57 1.64 10.92 18.51
N GLU A 58 0.37 10.77 18.13
CA GLU A 58 0.02 9.95 16.97
C GLU A 58 0.54 10.57 15.67
N ALA A 59 0.44 11.89 15.51
CA ALA A 59 1.00 12.61 14.36
C ALA A 59 2.52 12.49 14.28
N ALA A 60 3.22 12.57 15.42
CA ALA A 60 4.67 12.40 15.52
C ALA A 60 5.10 10.95 15.27
N ARG A 61 4.32 9.97 15.72
CA ARG A 61 4.52 8.55 15.45
C ARG A 61 4.44 8.27 13.94
N LEU A 62 3.39 8.77 13.29
CA LEU A 62 3.21 8.67 11.84
C LEU A 62 4.35 9.33 11.06
N HIS A 63 4.81 10.52 11.46
CA HIS A 63 5.95 11.20 10.83
C HIS A 63 7.28 10.46 11.04
N GLY A 64 7.53 9.94 12.25
CA GLY A 64 8.74 9.20 12.58
C GLY A 64 8.86 7.87 11.84
N GLU A 65 7.75 7.15 11.69
CA GLU A 65 7.68 5.93 10.88
C GLU A 65 7.98 6.24 9.41
N THR A 66 7.48 7.35 8.87
CA THR A 66 7.70 7.77 7.49
C THR A 66 9.19 8.06 7.21
N GLU A 67 9.90 8.68 8.15
CA GLU A 67 11.29 9.09 7.95
C GLU A 67 12.32 7.98 8.26
N GLN A 68 11.98 7.06 9.15
CA GLN A 68 12.69 5.78 9.27
C GLN A 68 12.49 4.91 8.02
N LEU A 69 11.28 4.89 7.45
CA LEU A 69 11.02 4.27 6.15
C LEU A 69 11.92 4.86 5.08
N ARG A 70 11.96 6.19 4.96
CA ARG A 70 12.79 6.90 3.97
C ARG A 70 14.27 6.54 4.08
N SER A 71 14.81 6.51 5.30
CA SER A 71 16.22 6.19 5.52
C SER A 71 16.55 4.72 5.25
N ALA A 72 15.69 3.80 5.65
CA ALA A 72 15.83 2.37 5.36
C ALA A 72 15.71 2.07 3.85
N LEU A 73 14.83 2.79 3.15
CA LEU A 73 14.69 2.72 1.69
C LEU A 73 15.96 3.18 0.97
N LEU A 74 16.52 4.34 1.32
CA LEU A 74 17.74 4.84 0.67
C LEU A 74 18.95 3.92 0.89
N ALA A 75 19.06 3.31 2.07
CA ALA A 75 20.15 2.40 2.41
C ALA A 75 20.05 1.05 1.66
N SER A 76 18.86 0.45 1.60
CA SER A 76 18.67 -0.85 0.91
C SER A 76 18.74 -0.75 -0.61
N VAL A 77 18.19 0.33 -1.19
CA VAL A 77 18.25 0.61 -2.63
C VAL A 77 19.67 0.64 -3.14
N SER A 78 20.57 1.26 -2.37
CA SER A 78 21.98 1.35 -2.75
C SER A 78 22.65 -0.02 -2.82
N HIS A 79 22.30 -0.95 -1.94
CA HIS A 79 22.82 -2.32 -1.93
C HIS A 79 22.24 -3.15 -3.07
N ASP A 80 20.92 -3.06 -3.28
CA ASP A 80 20.20 -3.91 -4.23
C ASP A 80 20.29 -3.42 -5.67
N LEU A 81 20.68 -2.17 -5.90
CA LEU A 81 21.17 -1.71 -7.20
C LEU A 81 22.58 -2.20 -7.50
N ARG A 82 23.42 -2.42 -6.48
CA ARG A 82 24.85 -2.75 -6.66
C ARG A 82 25.06 -4.16 -7.19
N THR A 83 24.24 -5.11 -6.74
CA THR A 83 24.29 -6.52 -7.15
C THR A 83 24.03 -6.71 -8.65
N PRO A 84 22.90 -6.28 -9.22
CA PRO A 84 22.63 -6.33 -10.66
C PRO A 84 23.68 -5.59 -11.47
N LEU A 85 24.09 -4.38 -11.04
CA LEU A 85 25.15 -3.62 -11.70
C LEU A 85 26.50 -4.35 -11.72
N THR A 86 26.81 -5.09 -10.66
CA THR A 86 28.06 -5.87 -10.58
C THR A 86 27.99 -7.10 -11.49
N SER A 87 26.83 -7.76 -11.58
CA SER A 87 26.61 -8.88 -12.51
C SER A 87 26.68 -8.44 -13.98
N MET A 88 25.98 -7.36 -14.33
CA MET A 88 26.03 -6.76 -15.67
C MET A 88 27.45 -6.33 -16.04
N ARG A 89 28.17 -5.68 -15.13
CA ARG A 89 29.57 -5.28 -15.34
C ARG A 89 30.47 -6.50 -15.56
N GLY A 90 30.36 -7.56 -14.77
CA GLY A 90 31.15 -8.77 -14.94
C GLY A 90 30.89 -9.48 -16.28
N SER A 91 29.64 -9.46 -16.74
CA SER A 91 29.26 -10.00 -18.06
C SER A 91 29.86 -9.16 -19.19
N ILE A 92 29.77 -7.82 -19.10
CA ILE A 92 30.37 -6.89 -20.07
C ILE A 92 31.90 -6.98 -20.09
N ASP A 93 32.55 -7.03 -18.92
CA ASP A 93 34.00 -7.18 -18.80
C ASP A 93 34.48 -8.50 -19.43
N SER A 94 33.73 -9.59 -19.25
CA SER A 94 34.03 -10.88 -19.86
C SER A 94 33.90 -10.83 -21.39
N LEU A 95 32.84 -10.19 -21.89
CA LEU A 95 32.63 -9.95 -23.32
C LEU A 95 33.76 -9.11 -23.94
N LEU A 96 34.23 -8.08 -23.24
CA LEU A 96 35.31 -7.19 -23.71
C LEU A 96 36.69 -7.86 -23.65
N ALA A 97 36.97 -8.62 -22.58
CA ALA A 97 38.29 -9.23 -22.37
C ALA A 97 38.56 -10.42 -23.28
N LEU A 98 37.54 -11.25 -23.52
CA LEU A 98 37.69 -12.49 -24.30
C LEU A 98 37.25 -12.33 -25.76
N GLY A 99 36.37 -11.37 -26.08
CA GLY A 99 35.99 -11.03 -27.45
C GLY A 99 35.52 -12.24 -28.27
N GLU A 100 36.21 -12.52 -29.39
CA GLU A 100 35.90 -13.67 -30.26
C GLU A 100 36.33 -15.04 -29.68
N ALA A 101 37.07 -15.06 -28.57
CA ALA A 101 37.48 -16.31 -27.92
C ALA A 101 36.33 -16.99 -27.14
N ILE A 102 35.21 -16.28 -26.89
CA ILE A 102 34.00 -16.85 -26.30
C ILE A 102 33.14 -17.49 -27.41
N PRO A 103 32.67 -18.73 -27.23
CA PRO A 103 31.68 -19.36 -28.10
C PRO A 103 30.46 -18.46 -28.37
N LEU A 104 29.88 -18.56 -29.56
CA LEU A 104 28.76 -17.70 -29.97
C LEU A 104 27.53 -17.86 -29.04
N GLU A 105 27.34 -19.07 -28.49
CA GLU A 105 26.28 -19.41 -27.55
C GLU A 105 26.46 -18.75 -26.19
N ASP A 106 27.62 -18.91 -25.55
CA ASP A 106 27.97 -18.27 -24.27
C ASP A 106 27.92 -16.74 -24.38
N ARG A 107 28.35 -16.18 -25.52
CA ARG A 107 28.26 -14.74 -25.78
C ARG A 107 26.81 -14.26 -25.79
N ARG A 108 25.91 -15.05 -26.37
CA ARG A 108 24.49 -14.73 -26.44
C ARG A 108 23.84 -14.85 -25.07
N GLU A 109 24.20 -15.87 -24.30
CA GLU A 109 23.73 -16.06 -22.92
C GLU A 109 24.14 -14.88 -22.02
N LEU A 110 25.40 -14.43 -22.09
CA LEU A 110 25.87 -13.24 -21.35
C LEU A 110 25.10 -11.97 -21.74
N LEU A 111 24.78 -11.78 -23.02
CA LEU A 111 24.02 -10.63 -23.51
C LEU A 111 22.55 -10.70 -23.08
N GLU A 112 21.92 -11.87 -23.16
CA GLU A 112 20.54 -12.08 -22.72
C GLU A 112 20.41 -11.90 -21.20
N GLY A 113 21.32 -12.47 -20.41
CA GLY A 113 21.36 -12.26 -18.96
C GLY A 113 21.61 -10.79 -18.57
N THR A 114 22.47 -10.08 -19.31
CA THR A 114 22.70 -8.63 -19.10
C THR A 114 21.44 -7.82 -19.39
N ARG A 115 20.71 -8.14 -20.46
CA ARG A 115 19.43 -7.48 -20.79
C ARG A 115 18.39 -7.73 -19.72
N ASP A 116 18.23 -8.97 -19.29
CA ASP A 116 17.21 -9.35 -18.31
C ASP A 116 17.46 -8.68 -16.94
N GLU A 117 18.74 -8.54 -16.55
CA GLU A 117 19.10 -7.83 -15.32
C GLU A 117 18.90 -6.31 -15.46
N ALA A 118 19.11 -5.72 -16.64
CA ALA A 118 18.80 -4.32 -16.90
C ALA A 118 17.29 -4.04 -16.83
N GLU A 119 16.46 -4.90 -17.41
CA GLU A 119 15.00 -4.80 -17.32
C GLU A 119 14.51 -4.98 -15.87
N ARG A 120 15.16 -5.86 -15.11
CA ARG A 120 14.88 -6.03 -13.67
C ARG A 120 15.25 -4.78 -12.87
N LEU A 121 16.39 -4.17 -13.16
CA LEU A 121 16.82 -2.91 -12.53
C LEU A 121 15.85 -1.76 -12.85
N ASP A 122 15.37 -1.68 -14.08
CA ASP A 122 14.42 -0.66 -14.52
C ASP A 122 13.09 -0.78 -13.77
N ARG A 123 12.54 -2.01 -13.65
CA ARG A 123 11.36 -2.29 -12.80
C ARG A 123 11.60 -1.91 -11.34
N TYR A 124 12.79 -2.16 -10.82
CA TYR A 124 13.15 -1.82 -9.45
C TYR A 124 13.20 -0.30 -9.21
N ILE A 125 13.82 0.45 -10.13
CA ILE A 125 13.87 1.91 -10.08
C ILE A 125 12.47 2.50 -10.19
N GLN A 126 11.62 1.97 -11.06
CA GLN A 126 10.25 2.44 -11.22
C GLN A 126 9.44 2.22 -9.93
N ASN A 127 9.51 1.02 -9.34
CA ASN A 127 8.89 0.71 -8.06
C ASN A 127 9.36 1.65 -6.93
N LEU A 128 10.64 2.02 -6.92
CA LEU A 128 11.19 2.96 -5.95
C LEU A 128 10.71 4.41 -6.18
N LEU A 129 10.65 4.85 -7.44
CA LEU A 129 10.14 6.17 -7.79
C LEU A 129 8.66 6.31 -7.42
N ASP A 130 7.88 5.25 -7.64
CA ASP A 130 6.48 5.20 -7.23
C ASP A 130 6.36 5.28 -5.69
N MET A 131 7.30 4.67 -4.96
CA MET A 131 7.34 4.74 -3.50
C MET A 131 7.74 6.11 -2.94
N THR A 132 8.75 6.77 -3.52
CA THR A 132 9.14 8.14 -3.11
C THR A 132 8.04 9.15 -3.39
N ARG A 133 7.24 8.93 -4.45
CA ARG A 133 6.02 9.68 -4.74
C ARG A 133 4.93 9.42 -3.70
N LEU A 134 4.76 8.20 -3.22
CA LEU A 134 3.75 7.85 -2.20
C LEU A 134 4.11 8.33 -0.79
N GLY A 135 5.39 8.37 -0.41
CA GLY A 135 5.84 8.71 0.94
C GLY A 135 5.85 10.21 1.26
N HIS A 136 5.74 11.10 0.28
CA HIS A 136 5.48 12.52 0.55
C HIS A 136 3.96 12.71 0.62
N GLY A 137 3.43 12.98 1.82
CA GLY A 137 2.00 13.22 2.11
C GLY A 137 1.35 14.41 1.37
N ALA A 138 1.89 14.83 0.23
CA ALA A 138 1.38 15.87 -0.64
C ALA A 138 1.36 15.45 -2.13
N LEU A 139 1.45 14.16 -2.48
CA LEU A 139 1.09 13.78 -3.84
C LEU A 139 -0.43 13.88 -3.99
N LYS A 140 -0.91 14.82 -4.80
CA LYS A 140 -2.25 14.75 -5.37
C LYS A 140 -2.32 13.45 -6.17
N LEU A 141 -2.77 12.38 -5.53
CA LEU A 141 -3.07 11.13 -6.20
C LEU A 141 -4.10 11.46 -7.29
N ALA A 142 -3.69 11.37 -8.56
CA ALA A 142 -4.59 11.58 -9.68
C ALA A 142 -5.54 10.38 -9.73
N ARG A 143 -6.65 10.49 -8.99
CA ARG A 143 -7.71 9.49 -8.94
C ARG A 143 -8.73 9.81 -10.02
N ASP A 144 -9.22 8.76 -10.65
CA ASP A 144 -10.32 8.83 -11.59
C ASP A 144 -11.25 7.64 -11.35
N TRP A 145 -12.44 7.67 -11.95
CA TRP A 145 -13.39 6.56 -11.93
C TRP A 145 -12.95 5.50 -12.94
N VAL A 146 -12.54 4.34 -12.44
CA VAL A 146 -11.93 3.28 -13.25
C VAL A 146 -12.68 1.97 -13.09
N SER A 147 -12.85 1.26 -14.20
CA SER A 147 -13.43 -0.09 -14.22
C SER A 147 -12.48 -1.10 -13.56
N PRO A 148 -12.94 -1.86 -12.55
CA PRO A 148 -12.17 -2.96 -11.97
C PRO A 148 -11.77 -4.03 -13.01
N ALA A 149 -12.63 -4.25 -14.01
CA ALA A 149 -12.38 -5.20 -15.08
C ALA A 149 -11.21 -4.76 -15.98
N ASP A 150 -11.04 -3.46 -16.20
CA ASP A 150 -9.94 -2.92 -17.01
C ASP A 150 -8.59 -3.09 -16.29
N ILE A 151 -8.56 -2.85 -14.97
CA ILE A 151 -7.38 -3.09 -14.13
C ILE A 151 -6.97 -4.56 -14.22
N VAL A 152 -7.93 -5.48 -14.01
CA VAL A 152 -7.68 -6.92 -14.09
C VAL A 152 -7.19 -7.32 -15.49
N GLY A 153 -7.87 -6.85 -16.54
CA GLY A 153 -7.52 -7.14 -17.93
C GLY A 153 -6.10 -6.68 -18.27
N SER A 154 -5.72 -5.47 -17.86
CA SER A 154 -4.37 -4.92 -18.07
C SER A 154 -3.31 -5.75 -17.34
N SER A 155 -3.53 -6.05 -16.06
CA SER A 155 -2.58 -6.86 -15.26
C SER A 155 -2.36 -8.25 -15.85
N LEU A 156 -3.43 -8.95 -16.26
CA LEU A 156 -3.34 -10.28 -16.86
C LEU A 156 -2.62 -10.25 -18.21
N ASN A 157 -2.89 -9.24 -19.04
CA ASN A 157 -2.22 -9.09 -20.32
C ASN A 157 -0.72 -8.85 -20.15
N ARG A 158 -0.33 -8.01 -19.19
CA ARG A 158 1.08 -7.72 -18.89
C ARG A 158 1.84 -8.94 -18.37
N LEU A 159 1.16 -9.79 -17.60
CA LEU A 159 1.74 -11.02 -17.03
C LEU A 159 1.50 -12.28 -17.87
N ARG A 160 1.04 -12.15 -19.12
CA ARG A 160 0.67 -13.29 -19.96
C ARG A 160 1.79 -14.33 -20.09
N ALA A 161 3.05 -13.91 -20.25
CA ALA A 161 4.19 -14.82 -20.35
C ALA A 161 4.52 -15.51 -19.01
N VAL A 162 4.42 -14.77 -17.90
CA VAL A 162 4.67 -15.28 -16.55
C VAL A 162 3.60 -16.27 -16.11
N LEU A 163 2.34 -16.02 -16.50
CA LEU A 163 1.19 -16.83 -16.15
C LEU A 163 0.92 -18.01 -17.11
N ALA A 164 1.53 -18.01 -18.30
CA ALA A 164 1.41 -19.08 -19.30
C ALA A 164 1.61 -20.53 -18.77
N PRO A 165 2.54 -20.81 -17.84
CA PRO A 165 2.71 -22.18 -17.31
C PRO A 165 1.69 -22.59 -16.24
N LEU A 166 0.74 -21.72 -15.86
CA LEU A 166 -0.24 -21.94 -14.78
C LEU A 166 -1.66 -22.08 -15.30
N GLN A 167 -2.53 -22.73 -14.52
CA GLN A 167 -3.97 -22.80 -14.80
C GLN A 167 -4.67 -21.60 -14.16
N VAL A 168 -4.75 -20.50 -14.91
CA VAL A 168 -5.37 -19.26 -14.42
C VAL A 168 -6.88 -19.30 -14.65
N SER A 169 -7.65 -19.08 -13.57
CA SER A 169 -9.10 -18.88 -13.61
C SER A 169 -9.46 -17.47 -13.14
N THR A 170 -10.38 -16.82 -13.85
CA THR A 170 -10.83 -15.46 -13.54
C THR A 170 -12.32 -15.44 -13.26
N ASP A 171 -12.70 -14.81 -12.15
CA ASP A 171 -14.09 -14.57 -11.75
C ASP A 171 -14.26 -13.07 -11.46
N VAL A 172 -14.56 -12.32 -12.52
CA VAL A 172 -14.74 -10.87 -12.47
C VAL A 172 -16.12 -10.57 -13.06
N PRO A 173 -17.13 -10.29 -12.22
CA PRO A 173 -18.45 -9.92 -12.69
C PRO A 173 -18.39 -8.71 -13.62
N SER A 174 -19.18 -8.72 -14.69
CA SER A 174 -19.22 -7.62 -15.67
C SER A 174 -19.87 -6.34 -15.13
N GLN A 175 -20.55 -6.40 -13.99
CA GLN A 175 -21.31 -5.31 -13.38
C GLN A 175 -20.73 -4.94 -12.01
N LEU A 176 -19.43 -4.62 -11.97
CA LEU A 176 -18.80 -4.07 -10.76
C LEU A 176 -18.87 -2.53 -10.76
N PRO A 177 -19.07 -1.90 -9.59
CA PRO A 177 -18.96 -0.46 -9.48
C PRO A 177 -17.55 0.03 -9.86
N LEU A 178 -17.48 1.22 -10.47
CA LEU A 178 -16.25 1.96 -10.70
C LEU A 178 -15.54 2.28 -9.38
N LEU A 179 -14.22 2.26 -9.41
CA LEU A 179 -13.34 2.64 -8.31
C LEU A 179 -12.79 4.03 -8.52
N TYR A 180 -12.81 4.87 -7.48
CA TYR A 180 -12.16 6.17 -7.51
C TYR A 180 -10.70 6.06 -7.05
N VAL A 181 -9.82 5.65 -7.98
CA VAL A 181 -8.43 5.26 -7.68
C VAL A 181 -7.46 5.76 -8.74
N HIS A 182 -6.16 5.70 -8.45
CA HIS A 182 -5.12 5.84 -9.45
C HIS A 182 -4.87 4.47 -10.10
N ALA A 183 -5.45 4.24 -11.30
CA ALA A 183 -5.44 2.94 -11.99
C ALA A 183 -4.07 2.25 -11.98
N ALA A 184 -3.01 2.94 -12.40
CA ALA A 184 -1.69 2.33 -12.55
C ALA A 184 -1.08 1.83 -11.23
N LEU A 185 -1.42 2.44 -10.08
CA LEU A 185 -0.92 2.01 -8.78
C LEU A 185 -1.64 0.76 -8.29
N ILE A 186 -2.96 0.68 -8.52
CA ILE A 186 -3.73 -0.52 -8.20
C ILE A 186 -3.36 -1.68 -9.13
N GLU A 187 -3.18 -1.39 -10.42
CA GLU A 187 -2.65 -2.35 -11.39
C GLU A 187 -1.29 -2.90 -10.96
N GLN A 188 -0.37 -2.02 -10.54
CA GLN A 188 0.95 -2.44 -10.06
C GLN A 188 0.87 -3.29 -8.78
N ALA A 189 -0.02 -2.93 -7.84
CA ALA A 189 -0.28 -3.75 -6.66
C ALA A 189 -0.80 -5.14 -7.04
N LEU A 190 -1.71 -5.23 -8.02
CA LEU A 190 -2.25 -6.50 -8.50
C LEU A 190 -1.19 -7.34 -9.23
N ILE A 191 -0.35 -6.71 -10.06
CA ILE A 191 0.78 -7.36 -10.74
C ILE A 191 1.74 -7.99 -9.71
N ASN A 192 2.13 -7.23 -8.69
CA ASN A 192 3.05 -7.71 -7.65
C ASN A 192 2.48 -8.93 -6.90
N VAL A 193 1.16 -8.94 -6.64
CA VAL A 193 0.49 -10.09 -6.02
C VAL A 193 0.46 -11.28 -6.97
N LEU A 194 0.11 -11.08 -8.24
CA LEU A 194 0.07 -12.12 -9.27
C LEU A 194 1.44 -12.74 -9.54
N GLU A 195 2.51 -11.93 -9.59
CA GLU A 195 3.89 -12.40 -9.74
C GLU A 195 4.33 -13.24 -8.54
N ASN A 196 3.98 -12.83 -7.31
CA ASN A 196 4.26 -13.62 -6.12
C ASN A 196 3.52 -14.96 -6.17
N ALA A 197 2.23 -14.94 -6.47
CA ALA A 197 1.42 -16.15 -6.64
C ALA A 197 2.01 -17.08 -7.70
N ALA A 198 2.42 -16.54 -8.85
CA ALA A 198 3.00 -17.33 -9.93
C ALA A 198 4.37 -17.93 -9.57
N ARG A 199 5.21 -17.16 -8.86
CA ARG A 199 6.54 -17.62 -8.43
C ARG A 199 6.49 -18.76 -7.43
N PHE A 200 5.52 -18.75 -6.51
CA PHE A 200 5.41 -19.75 -5.45
C PHE A 200 4.47 -20.91 -5.79
N SER A 201 3.68 -20.78 -6.85
CA SER A 201 2.85 -21.88 -7.35
C SER A 201 3.69 -23.01 -7.92
N PRO A 202 3.27 -24.28 -7.76
CA PRO A 202 3.87 -25.39 -8.48
C PRO A 202 3.65 -25.22 -10.00
N ALA A 203 4.54 -25.83 -10.80
CA ALA A 203 4.35 -25.87 -12.25
C ALA A 203 2.99 -26.50 -12.59
N GLN A 204 2.24 -25.88 -13.52
CA GLN A 204 0.85 -26.25 -13.85
C GLN A 204 -0.16 -26.13 -12.69
N GLY A 205 0.22 -25.47 -11.58
CA GLY A 205 -0.68 -25.18 -10.47
C GLY A 205 -1.83 -24.24 -10.85
N ARG A 206 -2.89 -24.27 -10.05
CA ARG A 206 -4.04 -23.38 -10.21
C ARG A 206 -3.76 -22.01 -9.60
N LEU A 207 -4.16 -20.97 -10.32
CA LEU A 207 -4.20 -19.60 -9.84
C LEU A 207 -5.60 -19.05 -10.09
N GLN A 208 -6.22 -18.47 -9.07
CA GLN A 208 -7.56 -17.91 -9.17
C GLN A 208 -7.53 -16.43 -8.85
N LEU A 209 -7.98 -15.62 -9.80
CA LEU A 209 -8.21 -14.19 -9.60
C LEU A 209 -9.71 -13.94 -9.52
N ARG A 210 -10.18 -13.36 -8.42
CA ARG A 210 -11.57 -12.91 -8.30
C ARG A 210 -11.64 -11.42 -8.02
N ALA A 211 -12.70 -10.79 -8.48
CA ALA A 211 -13.08 -9.46 -8.05
C ALA A 211 -14.56 -9.45 -7.65
N GLY A 212 -14.90 -8.68 -6.63
CA GLY A 212 -16.26 -8.62 -6.13
C GLY A 212 -16.48 -7.46 -5.19
N VAL A 213 -17.72 -7.28 -4.77
CA VAL A 213 -18.09 -6.31 -3.74
C VAL A 213 -18.51 -7.08 -2.50
N ALA A 214 -17.96 -6.69 -1.35
CA ALA A 214 -18.39 -7.17 -0.05
C ALA A 214 -18.62 -5.95 0.85
N GLU A 215 -19.82 -5.84 1.41
CA GLU A 215 -20.26 -4.71 2.22
C GLU A 215 -20.10 -3.37 1.46
N ASN A 216 -19.12 -2.54 1.85
CA ASN A 216 -18.87 -1.23 1.25
C ASN A 216 -17.48 -1.15 0.59
N GLU A 217 -16.93 -2.30 0.21
CA GLU A 217 -15.58 -2.42 -0.35
C GLU A 217 -15.60 -3.31 -1.58
N LEU A 218 -14.79 -2.93 -2.56
CA LEU A 218 -14.44 -3.79 -3.67
C LEU A 218 -13.16 -4.54 -3.33
N PHE A 219 -13.14 -5.83 -3.60
CA PHE A 219 -11.96 -6.64 -3.39
C PHE A 219 -11.41 -7.23 -4.68
N PHE A 220 -10.09 -7.41 -4.73
CA PHE A 220 -9.39 -8.28 -5.66
C PHE A 220 -8.71 -9.39 -4.87
N SER A 221 -9.07 -10.64 -5.09
CA SER A 221 -8.46 -11.79 -4.43
C SER A 221 -7.65 -12.62 -5.41
N VAL A 222 -6.38 -12.89 -5.10
CA VAL A 222 -5.52 -13.80 -5.83
C VAL A 222 -5.22 -15.00 -4.94
N SER A 223 -5.65 -16.19 -5.38
CA SER A 223 -5.41 -17.45 -4.68
C SER A 223 -4.51 -18.36 -5.48
N ASP A 224 -3.50 -18.93 -4.83
CA ASP A 224 -2.54 -19.88 -5.41
C ASP A 224 -2.57 -21.25 -4.71
N GLU A 225 -1.80 -22.20 -5.26
CA GLU A 225 -1.56 -23.54 -4.69
C GLU A 225 -0.11 -23.72 -4.21
N GLY A 226 0.54 -22.63 -3.81
CA GLY A 226 1.91 -22.65 -3.31
C GLY A 226 2.06 -23.29 -1.92
N PRO A 227 3.21 -23.10 -1.25
CA PRO A 227 3.46 -23.67 0.07
C PRO A 227 2.59 -23.05 1.19
N GLY A 228 1.90 -21.95 0.91
CA GLY A 228 1.12 -21.19 1.90
C GLY A 228 1.99 -20.34 2.82
N ILE A 229 1.35 -19.46 3.59
CA ILE A 229 2.00 -18.58 4.56
C ILE A 229 1.51 -18.94 5.96
N PRO A 230 2.42 -19.37 6.88
CA PRO A 230 2.09 -19.64 8.27
C PRO A 230 1.41 -18.45 8.95
N GLU A 231 0.43 -18.71 9.81
CA GLU A 231 -0.38 -17.68 10.45
C GLU A 231 0.46 -16.67 11.25
N ASP A 232 1.54 -17.13 11.89
CA ASP A 232 2.50 -16.33 12.65
C ASP A 232 3.43 -15.46 11.77
N GLU A 233 3.50 -15.75 10.48
CA GLU A 233 4.26 -15.00 9.48
C GLU A 233 3.37 -14.03 8.68
N ARG A 234 2.04 -14.20 8.66
CA ARG A 234 1.11 -13.38 7.86
C ARG A 234 1.17 -11.88 8.14
N ALA A 235 1.51 -11.47 9.37
CA ALA A 235 1.72 -10.06 9.68
C ALA A 235 3.08 -9.55 9.16
N LYS A 236 4.11 -10.40 9.20
CA LYS A 236 5.50 -10.07 8.91
C LYS A 236 5.83 -10.05 7.42
N ILE A 237 5.04 -10.73 6.58
CA ILE A 237 5.25 -10.71 5.12
C ILE A 237 5.06 -9.32 4.49
N PHE A 238 4.46 -8.39 5.23
CA PHE A 238 4.35 -7.00 4.83
C PHE A 238 5.52 -6.14 5.35
N ASP A 239 6.35 -6.68 6.24
CA ASP A 239 7.56 -6.02 6.68
C ASP A 239 8.56 -5.95 5.52
N MET A 240 9.19 -4.78 5.39
CA MET A 240 10.19 -4.57 4.35
C MET A 240 11.34 -5.57 4.49
N PHE A 241 11.78 -6.14 3.38
CA PHE A 241 12.88 -7.12 3.29
C PHE A 241 12.58 -8.47 3.93
N TYR A 242 11.35 -8.70 4.43
CA TYR A 242 10.97 -10.02 4.89
C TYR A 242 10.90 -10.98 3.70
N THR A 243 11.65 -12.07 3.81
CA THR A 243 11.60 -13.19 2.86
C THR A 243 11.40 -14.46 3.67
N ALA A 244 10.34 -15.21 3.38
CA ALA A 244 10.12 -16.51 3.97
C ALA A 244 11.17 -17.47 3.38
N ALA A 245 12.24 -17.72 4.13
CA ALA A 245 13.31 -18.64 3.76
C ALA A 245 12.82 -20.10 3.85
N ARG A 246 11.91 -20.52 2.97
CA ARG A 246 11.44 -21.91 2.89
C ARG A 246 11.35 -22.38 1.45
N GLY A 247 12.42 -23.03 0.99
CA GLY A 247 12.42 -23.90 -0.17
C GLY A 247 13.43 -23.52 -1.24
N ASP A 248 14.19 -24.51 -1.68
CA ASP A 248 15.23 -24.49 -2.73
C ASP A 248 14.72 -24.06 -4.13
N ARG A 249 13.44 -23.68 -4.23
CA ARG A 249 12.76 -23.21 -5.46
C ARG A 249 12.41 -21.72 -5.43
N GLY A 250 12.56 -21.06 -4.28
CA GLY A 250 12.29 -19.63 -4.11
C GLY A 250 13.54 -18.80 -4.36
N GLY A 251 13.75 -18.35 -5.60
CA GLY A 251 14.80 -17.38 -5.91
C GLY A 251 14.71 -16.14 -5.00
N GLN A 252 15.86 -15.49 -4.75
CA GLN A 252 15.98 -14.30 -3.91
C GLN A 252 15.03 -13.16 -4.36
N GLY A 253 13.82 -13.15 -3.81
CA GLY A 253 12.92 -12.00 -3.90
C GLY A 253 13.44 -10.87 -3.02
N THR A 254 13.20 -9.62 -3.41
CA THR A 254 13.68 -8.45 -2.66
C THR A 254 12.96 -8.23 -1.33
N GLY A 255 11.92 -9.02 -1.01
CA GLY A 255 11.08 -8.83 0.18
C GLY A 255 10.29 -7.52 0.20
N LEU A 256 10.26 -6.79 -0.93
CA LEU A 256 9.62 -5.47 -1.03
C LEU A 256 8.23 -5.52 -1.68
N GLY A 257 7.93 -6.54 -2.49
CA GLY A 257 6.73 -6.58 -3.31
C GLY A 257 5.43 -6.40 -2.52
N LEU A 258 5.24 -7.15 -1.43
CA LEU A 258 4.02 -7.07 -0.61
C LEU A 258 3.95 -5.82 0.25
N ALA A 259 5.09 -5.33 0.75
CA ALA A 259 5.17 -4.05 1.47
C ALA A 259 4.76 -2.88 0.54
N ILE A 260 5.20 -2.90 -0.72
CA ILE A 260 4.82 -1.91 -1.73
C ILE A 260 3.32 -2.01 -2.05
N CYS A 261 2.78 -3.22 -2.21
CA CYS A 261 1.33 -3.41 -2.39
C CYS A 261 0.55 -2.77 -1.23
N GLN A 262 0.98 -3.00 0.01
CA GLN A 262 0.31 -2.45 1.19
C GLN A 262 0.34 -0.92 1.18
N GLY A 263 1.47 -0.30 0.80
CA GLY A 263 1.57 1.14 0.64
C GLY A 263 0.66 1.69 -0.47
N MET A 264 0.63 1.04 -1.64
CA MET A 264 -0.22 1.42 -2.77
C MET A 264 -1.70 1.35 -2.42
N VAL A 265 -2.15 0.26 -1.81
CA VAL A 265 -3.55 0.06 -1.40
C VAL A 265 -3.91 0.97 -0.23
N GLY A 266 -3.01 1.13 0.74
CA GLY A 266 -3.18 2.02 1.88
C GLY A 266 -3.31 3.49 1.48
N ALA A 267 -2.57 3.95 0.46
CA ALA A 267 -2.71 5.31 -0.10
C ALA A 267 -4.09 5.58 -0.74
N HIS A 268 -4.86 4.54 -1.01
CA HIS A 268 -6.26 4.61 -1.47
C HIS A 268 -7.28 4.41 -0.34
N GLY A 269 -6.84 4.32 0.92
CA GLY A 269 -7.69 4.04 2.07
C GLY A 269 -8.11 2.57 2.17
N GLY A 270 -7.45 1.69 1.42
CA GLY A 270 -7.71 0.25 1.43
C GLY A 270 -6.86 -0.52 2.44
N ARG A 271 -7.04 -1.85 2.46
CA ARG A 271 -6.20 -2.77 3.24
C ARG A 271 -5.88 -4.04 2.44
N ILE A 272 -4.89 -4.79 2.90
CA ILE A 272 -4.57 -6.12 2.37
C ILE A 272 -4.80 -7.16 3.47
N SER A 273 -5.34 -8.32 3.10
CA SER A 273 -5.52 -9.46 3.99
C SER A 273 -4.98 -10.74 3.36
N VAL A 274 -4.59 -11.68 4.22
CA VAL A 274 -4.00 -12.96 3.82
C VAL A 274 -4.80 -14.09 4.47
N ALA A 275 -5.21 -15.05 3.65
CA ALA A 275 -5.90 -16.26 4.05
C ALA A 275 -5.26 -17.48 3.37
N ASP A 276 -5.75 -18.67 3.70
CA ASP A 276 -5.37 -19.88 2.99
C ASP A 276 -5.89 -19.85 1.56
N GLY A 277 -5.12 -20.43 0.64
CA GLY A 277 -5.42 -20.45 -0.79
C GLY A 277 -6.51 -21.47 -1.18
N ILE A 278 -6.40 -21.99 -2.39
CA ILE A 278 -7.40 -22.87 -3.00
C ILE A 278 -7.54 -24.15 -2.17
N GLU A 279 -8.77 -24.46 -1.75
CA GLU A 279 -9.09 -25.68 -0.96
C GLU A 279 -8.24 -25.81 0.32
N GLY A 280 -7.82 -24.69 0.91
CA GLY A 280 -6.98 -24.65 2.12
C GLY A 280 -5.49 -24.92 1.85
N ARG A 281 -5.05 -24.84 0.59
CA ARG A 281 -3.65 -24.98 0.17
C ARG A 281 -3.18 -23.70 -0.50
N GLY A 282 -1.91 -23.34 -0.31
CA GLY A 282 -1.35 -22.10 -0.86
C GLY A 282 -1.83 -20.86 -0.11
N THR A 283 -1.76 -19.72 -0.78
CA THR A 283 -2.05 -18.41 -0.20
C THR A 283 -3.19 -17.74 -0.94
N CYS A 284 -4.07 -17.04 -0.22
CA CYS A 284 -5.01 -16.09 -0.79
C CYS A 284 -4.66 -14.68 -0.30
N ILE A 285 -4.26 -13.80 -1.21
CA ILE A 285 -4.01 -12.39 -0.92
C ILE A 285 -5.19 -11.59 -1.47
N THR A 286 -5.83 -10.81 -0.61
CA THR A 286 -6.98 -9.99 -0.96
C THR A 286 -6.69 -8.51 -0.74
N LEU A 287 -6.80 -7.72 -1.80
CA LEU A 287 -6.74 -6.25 -1.80
C LEU A 287 -8.16 -5.72 -1.60
N HIS A 288 -8.42 -4.95 -0.54
CA HIS A 288 -9.71 -4.32 -0.26
C HIS A 288 -9.61 -2.81 -0.52
N LEU A 289 -10.51 -2.26 -1.31
CA LEU A 289 -10.57 -0.84 -1.65
C LEU A 289 -11.96 -0.29 -1.29
N PRO A 290 -12.02 0.87 -0.60
CA PRO A 290 -13.31 1.45 -0.22
C PRO A 290 -14.06 1.92 -1.47
N LEU A 291 -15.36 1.60 -1.54
CA LEU A 291 -16.23 2.18 -2.54
C LEU A 291 -16.57 3.60 -2.15
N GLN A 292 -16.36 4.54 -3.08
CA GLN A 292 -16.83 5.90 -2.95
C GLN A 292 -18.19 6.04 -3.65
N GLU A 293 -18.99 6.97 -3.17
CA GLU A 293 -20.27 7.31 -3.78
C GLU A 293 -19.99 7.80 -5.21
N GLN A 294 -20.51 7.05 -6.18
CA GLN A 294 -20.34 7.40 -7.59
C GLN A 294 -21.11 8.70 -7.86
N PRO A 295 -20.55 9.64 -8.64
CA PRO A 295 -21.33 10.75 -9.12
C PRO A 295 -22.50 10.18 -9.90
N ASP A 296 -23.71 10.64 -9.58
CA ASP A 296 -24.90 10.31 -10.37
C ASP A 296 -24.58 10.61 -11.82
N VAL A 297 -24.60 9.58 -12.65
CA VAL A 297 -24.57 9.77 -14.10
C VAL A 297 -25.89 10.47 -14.40
N GLU A 298 -25.87 11.80 -14.60
CA GLU A 298 -27.00 12.51 -15.18
C GLU A 298 -27.35 11.73 -16.45
N SER A 299 -28.46 11.02 -16.37
CA SER A 299 -29.00 10.28 -17.49
C SER A 299 -29.27 11.35 -18.54
N GLU A 300 -28.48 11.33 -19.62
CA GLU A 300 -28.75 12.09 -20.85
C GLU A 300 -30.13 11.66 -21.38
N HIS A 301 -31.16 12.21 -20.76
CA HIS A 301 -32.52 12.19 -21.23
C HIS A 301 -32.57 13.17 -22.39
N SER A 302 -32.54 12.59 -23.59
CA SER A 302 -33.32 12.99 -24.76
C SER A 302 -33.25 14.47 -25.17
N VAL A 303 -32.62 14.72 -26.33
CA VAL A 303 -33.15 15.69 -27.30
C VAL A 303 -33.27 15.01 -28.65
#